data_AF-A0A951Q4H0-F1
#
_entry.id   AF-A0A951Q4H0-F1
#
_cell.length_a   1.000
_cell.length_b   1.000
_cell.length_c   1.000
_cell.angle_alpha   90.00
_cell.angle_beta   90.00
_cell.angle_gamma   90.00
#
_symmetry.space_group_name_H-M   'P 1'
#
loop_
_entity.id
_entity.type
_entity.pdbx_description
1 polymer ?
#
loop_
_entity_poly.entity_id
_entity_poly.type
_entity_poly.pdbx_seq_one_letter_code
_entity_poly.pdbx_strand_id
1 'polypeptide(L)'
;MQRSEVLQQLRDYISLEVLNGNHDDLDDSTPLLEWGILNSFELARILTFIQNQFDIEVPIDKVVAEHFKDISSITDLMLNLANEHSDHTAKTAIV
;
A
#
# COMPACT_ATOMS: atom_id res chain seq x y z
N MET A 1 -0.45 -10.37 10.02
CA MET A 1 -0.85 -9.05 9.50
C MET A 1 -2.35 -9.06 9.28
N GLN A 2 -3.11 -8.12 9.84
CA GLN A 2 -4.57 -8.10 9.71
C GLN A 2 -4.98 -7.05 8.67
N ARG A 3 -5.88 -7.40 7.73
CA ARG A 3 -6.37 -6.47 6.68
C ARG A 3 -6.88 -5.15 7.25
N SER A 4 -7.67 -5.22 8.32
CA SER A 4 -8.26 -4.05 8.96
C SER A 4 -7.21 -3.10 9.54
N GLU A 5 -6.09 -3.62 10.04
CA GLU A 5 -5.01 -2.79 10.59
C GLU A 5 -4.28 -2.03 9.48
N VAL A 6 -4.01 -2.68 8.35
CA VAL A 6 -3.39 -2.05 7.17
C VAL A 6 -4.31 -0.98 6.58
N LEU A 7 -5.61 -1.28 6.43
CA LEU A 7 -6.60 -0.30 5.97
C LEU A 7 -6.63 0.96 6.84
N GLN A 8 -6.72 0.78 8.17
CA GLN A 8 -6.74 1.90 9.10
C GLN A 8 -5.46 2.73 9.04
N GLN A 9 -4.29 2.10 9.10
CA GLN A 9 -3.02 2.82 9.03
C GLN A 9 -2.83 3.58 7.71
N LEU A 10 -3.21 2.97 6.58
CA LEU A 10 -3.08 3.62 5.28
C LEU A 10 -4.07 4.78 5.12
N ARG A 11 -5.30 4.60 5.60
CA ARG A 11 -6.33 5.65 5.63
C ARG A 11 -5.93 6.83 6.51
N ASP A 12 -5.42 6.57 7.71
CA ASP A 12 -4.88 7.61 8.61
C ASP A 12 -3.72 8.35 7.95
N TYR A 13 -2.79 7.62 7.34
CA TYR A 13 -1.65 8.19 6.63
C TYR A 13 -2.09 9.12 5.49
N ILE A 14 -2.99 8.66 4.61
CA ILE A 14 -3.49 9.46 3.49
C ILE A 14 -4.29 10.67 4.00
N SER A 15 -5.12 10.48 5.01
CA SER A 15 -5.91 11.57 5.59
C SER A 15 -5.00 12.65 6.19
N LEU A 16 -3.95 12.26 6.92
CA LEU A 16 -3.04 13.18 7.57
C LEU A 16 -2.10 13.87 6.58
N GLU A 17 -1.40 13.10 5.75
CA GLU A 17 -0.33 13.58 4.88
C GLU A 17 -0.85 14.22 3.59
N VAL A 18 -1.94 13.68 3.02
CA VAL A 18 -2.47 14.14 1.72
C VAL A 18 -3.64 15.10 1.91
N LEU A 19 -4.55 14.79 2.82
CA LEU A 19 -5.75 15.60 3.07
C LEU A 19 -5.59 16.60 4.21
N ASN A 20 -4.39 16.79 4.78
CA ASN A 20 -4.13 17.68 5.91
C ASN A 20 -5.07 17.46 7.11
N GLY A 21 -5.45 16.20 7.37
CA GLY A 21 -6.36 15.79 8.44
C GLY A 21 -7.86 15.81 8.08
N ASN A 22 -8.24 16.06 6.82
CA ASN A 22 -9.63 15.92 6.41
C ASN A 22 -9.96 14.44 6.15
N HIS A 23 -10.75 13.85 7.04
CA HIS A 23 -11.02 12.40 7.08
C HIS A 23 -12.43 12.04 6.56
N ASP A 24 -13.27 13.03 6.26
CA ASP A 24 -14.72 12.83 6.11
C ASP A 24 -15.13 12.12 4.80
N ASP A 25 -14.28 12.14 3.76
CA ASP A 25 -14.64 11.63 2.42
C ASP A 25 -13.76 10.47 1.90
N LEU A 26 -12.81 9.98 2.71
CA LEU A 26 -11.92 8.89 2.29
C LEU A 26 -12.52 7.53 2.71
N ASP A 27 -12.94 6.73 1.74
CA ASP A 27 -13.40 5.36 1.90
C ASP A 27 -12.36 4.36 1.34
N ASP A 28 -12.46 3.11 1.76
CA ASP A 28 -11.55 2.04 1.33
C ASP A 28 -11.64 1.77 -0.18
N SER A 29 -12.77 2.12 -0.81
CA SER A 29 -13.02 2.00 -2.25
C SER A 29 -12.91 3.33 -3.00
N THR A 30 -12.50 4.42 -2.32
CA THR A 30 -12.35 5.73 -2.96
C THR A 30 -11.25 5.68 -4.01
N PRO A 31 -11.53 6.08 -5.27
CA PRO A 31 -10.54 6.07 -6.34
C PRO A 31 -9.53 7.22 -6.16
N LEU A 32 -8.43 6.93 -5.47
CA LEU A 32 -7.37 7.87 -5.10
C LEU A 32 -6.67 8.48 -6.34
N LEU A 33 -6.52 7.67 -7.40
CA LEU A 33 -5.93 8.12 -8.66
C LEU A 33 -6.86 9.07 -9.42
N GLU A 34 -8.16 8.74 -9.50
CA GLU A 34 -9.13 9.56 -10.24
C GLU A 34 -9.40 10.89 -9.54
N TRP A 35 -9.37 10.90 -8.20
CA TRP A 35 -9.50 12.13 -7.42
C TRP A 35 -8.20 12.95 -7.39
N GLY A 36 -7.10 12.44 -7.96
CA GLY A 36 -5.80 13.10 -7.96
C GLY A 36 -5.15 13.17 -6.58
N ILE A 37 -5.66 12.41 -5.61
CA ILE A 37 -5.09 12.26 -4.26
C ILE A 37 -3.73 11.56 -4.37
N LEU A 38 -3.66 10.51 -5.21
CA LEU A 38 -2.48 9.70 -5.38
C LEU A 38 -1.75 10.07 -6.68
N ASN A 39 -0.55 10.60 -6.54
CA ASN A 39 0.35 10.99 -7.65
C ASN A 39 1.71 10.29 -7.50
N SER A 40 2.64 10.47 -8.45
CA SER A 40 3.97 9.85 -8.40
C SER A 40 4.74 10.14 -7.10
N PHE A 41 4.53 11.32 -6.51
CA PHE A 41 5.18 11.71 -5.26
C PHE A 41 4.53 11.06 -4.02
N GLU A 42 3.20 11.04 -3.97
CA GLU A 42 2.45 10.34 -2.90
C GLU A 42 2.66 8.82 -2.98
N LEU A 43 2.80 8.27 -4.18
CA LEU A 43 3.22 6.88 -4.41
C LEU A 43 4.56 6.59 -3.73
N ALA A 44 5.59 7.39 -4.00
CA ALA A 44 6.91 7.20 -3.39
C ALA A 44 6.85 7.28 -1.86
N ARG A 45 6.02 8.19 -1.32
CA ARG A 45 5.76 8.30 0.12
C ARG A 45 5.08 7.05 0.69
N ILE A 46 4.01 6.58 0.06
CA ILE A 46 3.29 5.36 0.46
C ILE A 46 4.23 4.16 0.44
N LEU A 47 5.02 3.99 -0.63
CA LEU A 47 6.01 2.90 -0.73
C LEU A 47 7.02 2.95 0.43
N THR A 48 7.51 4.15 0.75
CA THR A 48 8.45 4.37 1.86
C THR A 48 7.77 4.09 3.20
N PHE A 49 6.53 4.54 3.40
CA PHE A 49 5.75 4.29 4.61
C PHE A 49 5.53 2.79 4.82
N ILE A 50 5.14 2.08 3.76
CA ILE A 50 4.93 0.64 3.76
C ILE A 50 6.21 -0.10 4.16
N GLN A 51 7.32 0.24 3.53
CA GLN A 51 8.61 -0.37 3.83
C GLN A 51 9.03 -0.11 5.28
N ASN A 52 8.87 1.11 5.80
CA ASN A 52 9.28 1.43 7.18
C ASN A 52 8.33 0.84 8.24
N GLN A 53 7.01 0.83 8.00
CA GLN A 53 6.04 0.34 9.00
C GLN A 53 5.86 -1.16 9.01
N PHE A 54 5.97 -1.79 7.86
CA PHE A 54 5.63 -3.20 7.72
C PHE A 54 6.80 -4.07 7.27
N ASP A 55 7.97 -3.47 6.99
CA ASP A 55 9.16 -4.16 6.48
C ASP A 55 8.88 -4.91 5.16
N ILE A 56 7.93 -4.41 4.37
CA ILE A 56 7.53 -4.99 3.08
C ILE A 56 8.16 -4.18 1.96
N GLU A 57 8.95 -4.84 1.12
CA GLU A 57 9.47 -4.26 -0.11
C GLU A 57 8.47 -4.45 -1.25
N VAL A 58 7.96 -3.36 -1.81
CA VAL A 58 7.05 -3.40 -2.95
C VAL A 58 7.87 -3.23 -4.23
N PRO A 59 8.00 -4.27 -5.09
CA PRO A 59 8.76 -4.16 -6.32
C PRO A 59 8.06 -3.25 -7.33
N ILE A 60 8.84 -2.49 -8.09
CA ILE A 60 8.33 -1.48 -9.04
C ILE A 60 7.40 -2.09 -10.11
N ASP A 61 7.62 -3.34 -10.50
CA ASP A 61 6.76 -4.07 -11.45
C ASP A 61 5.32 -4.29 -10.93
N LYS A 62 5.13 -4.25 -9.60
CA LYS A 62 3.80 -4.33 -8.96
C LYS A 62 3.20 -2.94 -8.70
N VAL A 63 3.94 -1.86 -8.94
CA VAL A 63 3.46 -0.48 -8.78
C VAL A 63 2.70 -0.04 -10.02
N VAL A 64 1.49 -0.59 -10.16
CA VAL A 64 0.59 -0.30 -11.28
C VAL A 64 -0.70 0.34 -10.79
N ALA A 65 -1.35 1.13 -11.66
CA ALA A 65 -2.58 1.85 -11.32
C ALA A 65 -3.67 0.93 -10.75
N GLU A 66 -3.75 -0.33 -11.19
CA GLU A 66 -4.73 -1.31 -10.69
C GLU A 66 -4.53 -1.69 -9.21
N HIS A 67 -3.29 -1.70 -8.73
CA HIS A 67 -2.99 -2.01 -7.32
C HIS A 67 -3.01 -0.75 -6.44
N PHE A 68 -2.94 0.45 -7.04
CA PHE A 68 -2.86 1.73 -6.34
C PHE A 68 -4.06 2.65 -6.60
N LYS A 69 -5.14 2.13 -7.19
CA LYS A 69 -6.38 2.89 -7.46
C LYS A 69 -7.13 3.26 -6.20
N ASP A 70 -7.12 2.42 -5.17
CA ASP A 70 -7.88 2.57 -3.93
C ASP A 70 -7.14 1.88 -2.76
N ILE A 71 -7.49 2.26 -1.52
CA ILE A 71 -6.84 1.77 -0.29
C ILE A 71 -7.00 0.25 -0.16
N SER A 72 -8.16 -0.27 -0.56
CA SER A 72 -8.45 -1.70 -0.61
C SER A 72 -7.46 -2.46 -1.49
N SER A 73 -7.16 -1.95 -2.68
CA SER A 73 -6.23 -2.59 -3.62
C SER A 73 -4.79 -2.56 -3.10
N ILE A 74 -4.36 -1.46 -2.47
CA ILE A 74 -3.03 -1.37 -1.86
C ILE A 74 -2.92 -2.39 -0.72
N THR A 75 -3.97 -2.49 0.10
CA THR A 75 -4.02 -3.45 1.19
C THR A 75 -3.94 -4.89 0.67
N ASP A 76 -4.64 -5.21 -0.42
CA ASP A 76 -4.60 -6.53 -1.04
C ASP A 76 -3.18 -6.85 -1.54
N LEU A 77 -2.52 -5.89 -2.20
CA LEU A 77 -1.13 -6.03 -2.63
C LEU A 77 -0.20 -6.33 -1.44
N MET A 78 -0.33 -5.60 -0.33
CA MET A 78 0.49 -5.82 0.87
C MET A 78 0.24 -7.19 1.50
N LEU A 79 -1.01 -7.63 1.58
CA LEU A 79 -1.34 -8.97 2.07
C LEU A 79 -0.77 -10.06 1.17
N ASN A 80 -0.80 -9.86 -0.15
CA ASN A 80 -0.19 -10.79 -1.10
C ASN A 80 1.33 -10.85 -0.90
N LEU A 81 2.01 -9.70 -0.83
CA LEU A 81 3.46 -9.65 -0.60
C LEU A 81 3.86 -10.28 0.75
N ALA A 82 3.10 -10.04 1.81
CA ALA A 82 3.34 -10.65 3.11
C ALA A 82 3.21 -12.18 3.08
N ASN A 83 2.29 -12.71 2.26
CA ASN A 83 2.17 -14.16 2.04
C ASN A 83 3.30 -14.70 1.14
N GLU A 84 3.70 -13.97 0.10
CA GLU A 84 4.78 -14.38 -0.82
C GLU A 84 6.16 -14.46 -0.13
N HIS A 85 6.43 -13.57 0.83
CA HIS A 85 7.65 -13.64 1.65
C HIS A 85 7.78 -14.93 2.46
N SER A 86 6.68 -15.68 2.67
CA SER A 86 6.71 -16.97 3.35
C SER A 86 7.17 -18.12 2.44
N ASP A 87 7.23 -17.94 1.11
CA ASP A 87 7.50 -19.04 0.15
C ASP A 87 8.91 -18.97 -0.49
N HIS A 88 9.60 -17.81 -0.46
CA HIS A 88 10.87 -17.63 -1.18
C HIS A 88 12.14 -18.16 -0.46
N THR A 89 12.04 -18.73 0.75
CA THR A 89 13.24 -19.32 1.41
C THR A 89 13.62 -20.71 0.89
N ALA A 90 12.86 -21.32 -0.02
CA ALA A 90 13.10 -22.69 -0.48
C ALA A 90 13.91 -22.85 -1.78
N LYS A 91 14.30 -21.78 -2.50
CA LYS A 91 14.87 -21.93 -3.86
C LYS A 91 16.26 -21.32 -4.14
N THR A 92 16.98 -20.83 -3.12
CA THR A 92 18.40 -20.44 -3.25
C THR A 92 19.27 -21.32 -2.36
N ALA A 93 19.29 -22.62 -2.65
CA ALA A 93 20.23 -23.57 -2.08
C ALA A 93 20.61 -24.65 -3.11
N ILE A 94 20.80 -24.26 -4.37
CA ILE A 94 21.43 -25.15 -5.37
C ILE A 94 22.18 -24.27 -6.38
N VAL A 95 23.43 -23.93 -6.08
CA VAL A 95 24.60 -24.02 -6.99
C VAL A 95 25.88 -23.97 -6.17
#